data_AF-A0A382Q4M3-F1
#
_entry.id   AF-A0A382Q4M3-F1
#
_cell.length_a   1.000
_cell.length_b   1.000
_cell.length_c   1.000
_cell.angle_alpha   90.00
_cell.angle_beta   90.00
_cell.angle_gamma   90.00
#
_symmetry.space_group_name_H-M   'P 1'
#
loop_
_entity.id
_entity.type
_entity.pdbx_description
1 polymer ?
#
loop_
_entity_poly.entity_id
_entity_poly.type
_entity_poly.pdbx_seq_one_letter_code
_entity_poly.pdbx_strand_id
1 'polypeptide(L)' 'MLKGMMFYGYHGVNPEERLVGQKFVVDVTVECSLVKPSLSDMVSDTVSYSDLFKTVKSIVEG' A
#
# COMPACT_ATOMS: atom_id res chain seq x y z
N MET A 1 4.27 -3.70 -8.98
CA MET A 1 4.97 -3.80 -7.68
C MET A 1 5.24 -2.39 -7.18
N LEU A 2 4.87 -2.10 -5.93
CA LEU A 2 5.18 -0.87 -5.22
C LEU A 2 6.23 -1.19 -4.16
N LYS A 3 7.32 -0.42 -4.11
CA LYS A 3 8.41 -0.65 -3.17
C LYS A 3 8.69 0.61 -2.34
N GLY A 4 9.18 0.41 -1.13
CA GLY A 4 9.72 1.46 -0.27
C GLY A 4 8.66 2.46 0.22
N MET A 5 7.40 2.05 0.32
CA MET A 5 6.36 2.94 0.81
C MET A 5 6.58 3.17 2.31
N MET A 6 6.83 4.41 2.71
CA MET A 6 7.10 4.78 4.08
C MET A 6 5.89 5.43 4.72
N PHE A 7 5.45 4.88 5.84
CA PHE A 7 4.31 5.38 6.62
C PHE A 7 4.70 5.51 8.09
N TYR A 8 4.06 6.41 8.82
CA TYR A 8 4.24 6.50 10.27
C TYR A 8 3.04 5.84 10.95
N GLY A 9 3.30 4.80 11.75
CA GLY A 9 2.25 4.04 12.40
C GLY A 9 2.52 3.89 13.89
N TYR A 10 1.45 3.63 14.64
CA TYR A 10 1.48 3.39 16.09
C TYR A 10 1.24 1.91 16.42
N HIS A 11 1.65 1.04 15.50
CA HIS A 11 1.61 -0.41 15.69
C HIS A 11 2.78 -0.87 16.54
N GLY A 12 2.54 -1.82 17.43
CA GLY A 12 3.55 -2.36 18.33
C GLY A 12 2.91 -3.16 19.45
N VAL A 13 3.64 -4.14 19.98
CA VAL A 13 3.20 -4.95 21.12
C VAL A 13 3.41 -4.17 22.42
N ASN A 14 4.52 -3.43 22.49
CA ASN A 14 4.84 -2.65 23.68
C ASN A 14 4.03 -1.34 23.70
N PRO A 15 3.55 -0.91 24.88
CA PRO A 15 2.82 0.35 25.02
C PRO A 15 3.62 1.58 24.54
N GLU A 16 4.94 1.56 24.73
CA GLU A 16 5.84 2.63 24.31
C GLU A 16 5.88 2.79 22.78
N GLU A 17 5.83 1.68 22.03
CA GLU A 17 5.79 1.69 20.55
C GLU A 17 4.50 2.33 20.04
N ARG A 18 3.38 2.10 20.74
CA ARG A 18 2.07 2.67 20.40
C ARG A 18 1.96 4.14 20.80
N LEU A 19 2.80 4.60 21.73
CA LEU A 19 2.82 5.99 22.19
C LEU A 19 3.72 6.88 21.31
N VAL A 20 4.93 6.40 20.98
CA VAL A 20 5.91 7.14 20.19
C VAL A 20 5.64 6.99 18.69
N GLY A 21 5.20 5.81 18.27
CA GLY A 21 5.09 5.42 16.87
C GLY A 21 6.46 5.21 16.21
N GLN A 22 6.43 4.68 14.99
CA GLN A 22 7.64 4.45 14.20
C GLN A 22 7.35 4.46 12.70
N LYS A 23 8.42 4.54 11.89
CA LYS A 23 8.32 4.44 10.44
C LYS A 23 8.24 2.98 10.02
N PHE A 24 7.21 2.64 9.24
CA PHE A 24 7.04 1.36 8.59
C PHE A 24 7.39 1.49 7.11
N VAL A 25 8.21 0.57 6.60
CA VAL A 25 8.51 0.43 5.17
C VAL A 25 7.71 -0.76 4.65
N VAL A 26 6.89 -0.52 3.63
CA VAL A 26 5.98 -1.51 3.07
C VAL A 26 6.24 -1.69 1.58
N ASP A 27 6.41 -2.95 1.18
CA ASP A 27 6.48 -3.38 -0.21
C ASP A 27 5.20 -4.16 -0.55
N VAL A 28 4.60 -3.87 -1.70
CA VAL A 28 3.37 -4.53 -2.18
C VAL A 28 3.55 -5.03 -3.60
N THR A 29 3.30 -6.32 -3.79
CA THR A 29 3.22 -6.97 -5.09
C THR A 29 1.78 -7.41 -5.32
N VAL A 30 1.22 -7.03 -6.47
CA VAL A 30 -0.11 -7.45 -6.90
C VAL A 30 0.05 -8.24 -8.18
N GLU A 31 -0.42 -9.48 -8.17
CA GLU A 31 -0.50 -10.33 -9.35
C GLU A 31 -1.93 -10.25 -9.89
N CYS A 32 -2.08 -9.76 -11.11
CA CYS A 32 -3.38 -9.70 -11.79
C CYS A 32 -3.17 -9.92 -13.29
N SER A 33 -4.20 -10.42 -13.99
CA SER A 33 -4.15 -10.61 -15.43
C SER A 33 -4.22 -9.26 -16.13
N LEU A 34 -3.14 -8.88 -16.82
CA LEU A 34 -3.06 -7.63 -17.59
C LEU A 34 -3.58 -7.76 -19.03
N VAL A 35 -4.12 -8.92 -19.41
CA VAL A 35 -4.60 -9.18 -20.77
C VAL A 35 -5.72 -8.20 -21.14
N LYS A 36 -6.71 -8.01 -20.27
CA LYS A 36 -7.83 -7.09 -20.52
C LYS A 36 -7.37 -5.61 -20.62
N PRO A 37 -6.64 -5.04 -19.65
CA PRO A 37 -6.19 -3.66 -19.75
C PRO A 37 -5.20 -3.43 -20.90
N SER A 38 -4.42 -4.45 -21.31
CA SER A 38 -3.53 -4.32 -22.48
C SER A 38 -4.28 -4.17 -23.80
N LEU A 39 -5.52 -4.64 -23.87
CA LEU A 39 -6.36 -4.57 -25.06
C LEU A 39 -7.29 -3.35 -25.05
N SER A 40 -7.80 -2.96 -23.87
CA SER A 40 -8.75 -1.86 -23.75
C SER A 40 -8.08 -0.49 -23.59
N ASP A 41 -6.83 -0.44 -23.11
CA ASP A 41 -6.11 0.79 -22.74
C ASP A 41 -6.88 1.66 -21.72
N MET A 42 -7.83 1.07 -20.99
CA MET A 42 -8.62 1.77 -19.99
C MET A 42 -7.97 1.60 -18.61
N VAL A 43 -7.68 2.72 -17.95
CA VAL A 43 -7.13 2.74 -16.58
C VAL A 43 -8.08 2.06 -15.58
N SER A 44 -9.39 2.01 -15.86
CA SER A 44 -10.38 1.30 -15.05
C SER A 44 -10.26 -0.23 -15.11
N ASP A 45 -9.62 -0.78 -16.14
CA ASP A 45 -9.43 -2.23 -16.29
C ASP A 45 -8.11 -2.73 -15.67
N THR A 46 -7.29 -1.81 -15.14
CA THR A 46 -6.03 -2.14 -14.46
C THR A 46 -6.06 -1.78 -12.99
N VAL A 47 -5.10 -2.30 -12.23
CA VAL A 47 -4.95 -1.95 -10.82
C VAL A 47 -4.24 -0.60 -10.71
N SER A 48 -4.94 0.39 -10.16
CA SER A 48 -4.41 1.71 -9.89
C SER A 48 -3.40 1.68 -8.74
N TYR A 49 -2.15 2.02 -9.03
CA TYR A 49 -1.11 2.17 -8.01
C TYR A 49 -1.44 3.27 -6.99
N SER A 50 -2.20 4.30 -7.41
CA SER A 50 -2.62 5.38 -6.53
C SER A 50 -3.62 4.89 -5.49
N ASP A 51 -4.56 4.03 -5.90
CA ASP A 51 -5.54 3.46 -4.98
C ASP A 51 -4.89 2.45 -4.05
N LEU A 52 -3.98 1.60 -4.56
CA LEU A 52 -3.15 0.73 -3.72
C LEU A 52 -2.38 1.51 -2.65
N PHE A 53 -1.71 2.60 -3.03
CA PHE A 53 -0.97 3.43 -2.08
C PHE A 53 -1.88 4.01 -1.00
N LYS A 54 -3.05 4.55 -1.39
CA LYS A 54 -4.03 5.12 -0.44
C LYS A 54 -4.58 4.05 0.51
N THR A 55 -4.90 2.86 0.00
CA THR A 55 -5.37 1.74 0.83
C THR A 55 -4.31 1.31 1.83
N VAL A 56 -3.06 1.11 1.38
CA VAL A 56 -1.95 0.72 2.27
C VAL A 56 -1.71 1.81 3.31
N LYS A 57 -1.68 3.08 2.91
CA LYS A 57 -1.54 4.22 3.82
C LYS A 57 -2.60 4.20 4.91
N SER A 58 -3.88 4.05 4.54
CA SER A 58 -4.99 4.03 5.50
C SER A 58 -4.87 2.88 6.51
N ILE A 59 -4.40 1.72 6.09
CA ILE A 59 -4.22 0.56 6.98
C ILE A 59 -3.04 0.78 7.94
N VAL A 60 -1.93 1.33 7.44
CA VAL A 60 -0.70 1.48 8.22
C VAL A 60 -0.78 2.68 9.16
N GLU A 61 -1.46 3.76 8.81
CA GLU A 61 -1.63 4.92 9.68
C GLU A 61 -2.75 4.72 10.72
N GLY A 62 -3.74 3.85 10.44
CA GLY A 62 -4.77 3.43 11.40
C GLY A 62 -5.95 4.38 11.50
#